data_AF-A0A9D2E9X3-F1
#
_entry.id   AF-A0A9D2E9X3-F1
#
_cell.length_a   1.000
_cell.length_b   1.000
_cell.length_c   1.000
_cell.angle_alpha   90.00
_cell.angle_beta   90.00
_cell.angle_gamma   90.00
#
_symmetry.space_group_name_H-M   'P 1'
#
loop_
_entity.id
_entity.type
_entity.pdbx_description
1 polymer ?
#
loop_
_entity_poly.entity_id
_entity_poly.type
_entity_poly.pdbx_seq_one_letter_code
_entity_poly.pdbx_strand_id
1 'polypeptide(L)'
;MKGALLIICLCCLSPVLPAVADDHGDDEIVEKLNSYIRDYARLGTGLERASKNQLKETQAQLERLNVKYEFYCQAQQDFIVADDSLMNLMAEYHELRQQTDNTIRQREQVLQAYQTIQEAEQLIASKDSLYSQMQKRALLLSQTPKTAQQLEALKGEEQLVFTEIEKQFNAAKEAIEDVPLLENRLKAMETKYIELKNASTRIQEANYTPFLQRIKDYLLSIAAVGFILMVINMIHTKIQAFRQMRESARQMKEMMRKANNDYPQI
;
A
#
# COMPACT_ATOMS: atom_id res chain seq x y z
N MET A 1 -6.01 42.16 -59.60
CA MET A 1 -4.63 42.32 -59.07
C MET A 1 -4.20 40.92 -58.61
N LYS A 2 -3.63 40.05 -59.44
CA LYS A 2 -2.24 39.96 -59.94
C LYS A 2 -1.17 40.14 -58.86
N GLY A 3 -0.41 39.06 -58.58
CA GLY A 3 0.86 39.01 -57.84
C GLY A 3 0.92 37.84 -56.83
N ALA A 4 1.19 36.59 -57.25
CA ALA A 4 2.51 35.93 -57.34
C ALA A 4 3.10 35.61 -55.94
N LEU A 5 2.93 34.41 -55.35
CA LEU A 5 3.62 33.13 -55.63
C LEU A 5 5.13 33.31 -55.78
N LEU A 6 5.85 33.23 -54.65
CA LEU A 6 7.31 33.14 -54.62
C LEU A 6 7.68 31.68 -54.34
N ILE A 7 7.84 30.93 -55.41
CA ILE A 7 8.56 29.65 -55.46
C ILE A 7 10.03 30.02 -55.36
N ILE A 8 10.68 29.68 -54.24
CA ILE A 8 12.14 29.75 -54.15
C ILE A 8 12.70 28.44 -54.70
N CYS A 9 13.43 28.61 -55.80
CA CYS A 9 14.11 27.60 -56.58
C CYS A 9 15.02 26.71 -55.74
N LEU A 10 14.78 25.39 -55.84
CA LEU A 10 15.79 24.36 -55.71
C LEU A 10 16.85 24.52 -56.83
N CYS A 11 18.09 24.15 -56.48
CA CYS A 11 19.20 23.77 -57.35
C CYS A 11 19.92 24.90 -58.12
N CYS A 12 21.18 25.14 -57.75
CA CYS A 12 22.33 25.00 -58.64
C CYS A 12 23.67 25.16 -57.89
N LEU A 13 24.39 24.03 -57.77
CA LEU A 13 25.85 23.84 -58.00
C LEU A 13 26.83 24.68 -57.14
N SER A 14 27.75 24.09 -56.37
CA SER A 14 28.76 23.07 -56.73
C SER A 14 29.50 22.60 -55.44
N PRO A 15 30.50 21.71 -55.52
CA PRO A 15 30.59 20.39 -56.15
C PRO A 15 30.82 19.28 -55.09
N VAL A 16 30.62 18.04 -55.52
CA VAL A 16 31.11 16.83 -54.83
C VAL A 16 32.62 16.94 -54.65
N LEU A 17 33.06 17.18 -53.42
CA LEU A 17 34.30 16.59 -52.92
C LEU A 17 33.89 15.26 -52.28
N PRO A 18 34.49 14.11 -52.64
CA PRO A 18 34.47 12.98 -51.72
C PRO A 18 35.34 13.42 -50.55
N ALA A 19 34.71 13.96 -49.50
CA ALA A 19 35.35 13.97 -48.21
C ALA A 19 35.58 12.50 -47.89
N VAL A 20 36.85 12.11 -47.97
CA VAL A 20 37.37 10.91 -47.34
C VAL A 20 36.69 10.84 -45.98
N ALA A 21 35.92 9.78 -45.75
CA ALA A 21 35.39 9.48 -44.43
C ALA A 21 36.60 9.42 -43.49
N ASP A 22 36.78 10.47 -42.69
CA ASP A 22 37.56 10.37 -41.48
C ASP A 22 36.76 9.39 -40.61
N ASP A 23 37.23 8.15 -40.60
CA ASP A 23 36.79 7.00 -39.78
C ASP A 23 36.90 7.28 -38.26
N HIS A 24 37.09 8.55 -37.87
CA HIS A 24 37.28 9.05 -36.51
C HIS A 24 36.09 9.88 -36.00
N GLY A 25 35.19 10.33 -36.88
CA GLY A 25 34.00 11.10 -36.46
C GLY A 25 32.93 10.23 -35.79
N ASP A 26 32.74 9.01 -36.31
CA ASP A 26 31.74 8.07 -35.80
C ASP A 26 32.15 7.51 -34.42
N ASP A 27 33.45 7.24 -34.21
CA ASP A 27 33.99 6.79 -32.93
C ASP A 27 33.74 7.78 -31.78
N GLU A 28 33.87 9.09 -32.04
CA GLU A 28 33.59 10.13 -31.03
C GLU A 28 32.09 10.19 -30.68
N ILE A 29 31.22 10.06 -31.68
CA ILE A 29 29.76 10.05 -31.47
C ILE A 29 29.35 8.80 -30.70
N VAL A 30 29.87 7.62 -31.08
CA VAL A 30 29.66 6.35 -30.39
C VAL A 30 30.12 6.45 -28.94
N GLU A 31 31.32 6.96 -28.67
CA GLU A 31 31.83 7.11 -27.30
C GLU A 31 30.92 8.04 -26.48
N LYS A 32 30.47 9.15 -27.08
CA LYS A 32 29.62 10.11 -26.39
C LYS A 32 28.25 9.55 -26.06
N LEU A 33 27.59 8.85 -26.99
CA LEU A 33 26.30 8.18 -26.73
C LEU A 33 26.44 7.11 -25.64
N ASN A 34 27.50 6.31 -25.71
CA ASN A 34 27.82 5.33 -24.66
C ASN A 34 28.06 5.99 -23.30
N SER A 35 28.66 7.19 -23.26
CA SER A 35 28.82 7.93 -22.00
C SER A 35 27.47 8.31 -21.38
N TYR A 36 26.49 8.73 -22.20
CA TYR A 36 25.14 9.02 -21.74
C TYR A 36 24.42 7.78 -21.22
N ILE A 37 24.54 6.64 -21.91
CA ILE A 37 23.97 5.37 -21.46
C ILE A 37 24.56 4.95 -20.11
N ARG A 38 25.89 5.02 -19.96
CA ARG A 38 26.58 4.70 -18.70
C ARG A 38 26.18 5.62 -17.56
N ASP A 39 26.13 6.93 -17.80
CA ASP A 39 25.72 7.92 -16.80
C ASP A 39 24.26 7.71 -16.38
N TYR A 40 23.38 7.42 -17.35
CA TYR A 40 21.97 7.14 -17.08
C TYR A 40 21.82 5.85 -16.27
N ALA A 41 22.50 4.78 -16.65
CA ALA A 41 22.49 3.51 -15.93
C ALA A 41 22.99 3.68 -14.50
N ARG A 42 24.07 4.47 -14.31
CA ARG A 42 24.61 4.80 -12.99
C ARG A 42 23.59 5.52 -12.12
N LEU A 43 22.89 6.53 -12.66
CA LEU A 43 21.83 7.23 -11.96
C LEU A 43 20.63 6.32 -11.63
N GLY A 44 20.34 5.34 -12.51
CA GLY A 44 19.31 4.34 -12.30
C GLY A 44 19.62 3.31 -11.20
N THR A 45 20.88 3.16 -10.79
CA THR A 45 21.26 2.15 -9.80
C THR A 45 20.64 2.40 -8.44
N GLY A 46 20.02 1.36 -7.85
CA GLY A 46 19.49 1.39 -6.49
C GLY A 46 18.17 2.14 -6.31
N LEU A 47 17.52 2.58 -7.39
CA LEU A 47 16.23 3.29 -7.34
C LEU A 47 15.11 2.49 -6.64
N GLU A 48 15.13 1.16 -6.75
CA GLU A 48 14.18 0.26 -6.09
C GLU A 48 14.12 0.44 -4.56
N ARG A 49 15.20 0.93 -3.95
CA ARG A 49 15.33 1.12 -2.50
C ARG A 49 15.48 2.58 -2.10
N ALA A 50 15.43 3.50 -3.05
CA ALA A 50 15.61 4.92 -2.79
C ALA A 50 14.51 5.48 -1.87
N SER A 51 14.89 6.45 -1.05
CA SER A 51 13.94 7.26 -0.27
C SER A 51 13.25 8.31 -1.16
N LYS A 52 12.18 8.94 -0.65
CA LYS A 52 11.44 9.98 -1.37
C LYS A 52 12.33 11.16 -1.82
N ASN A 53 13.29 11.56 -0.98
CA ASN A 53 14.21 12.66 -1.33
C ASN A 53 15.21 12.23 -2.39
N GLN A 54 15.79 11.02 -2.25
CA GLN A 54 16.71 10.47 -3.23
C GLN A 54 16.04 10.28 -4.59
N LEU A 55 14.79 9.82 -4.65
CA LEU A 55 14.04 9.71 -5.91
C LEU A 55 13.90 11.07 -6.59
N LYS A 56 13.50 12.12 -5.85
CA LYS A 56 13.38 13.47 -6.41
C LYS A 56 14.70 14.01 -6.94
N GLU A 57 15.78 13.80 -6.18
CA GLU A 57 17.12 14.23 -6.58
C GLU A 57 17.58 13.48 -7.83
N THR A 58 17.43 12.15 -7.87
CA THR A 58 17.79 11.34 -9.02
C THR A 58 16.94 11.68 -10.24
N GLN A 59 15.62 11.86 -10.08
CA GLN A 59 14.73 12.25 -11.17
C GLN A 59 15.13 13.59 -11.78
N ALA A 60 15.46 14.59 -10.94
CA ALA A 60 15.97 15.87 -11.44
C ALA A 60 17.31 15.73 -12.18
N GLN A 61 18.17 14.80 -11.77
CA GLN A 61 19.43 14.51 -12.47
C GLN A 61 19.20 13.80 -13.81
N LEU A 62 18.27 12.82 -13.85
CA LEU A 62 17.87 12.11 -15.07
C LEU A 62 17.23 13.06 -16.08
N GLU A 63 16.35 13.97 -15.64
CA GLU A 63 15.75 14.99 -16.50
C GLU A 63 16.81 15.91 -17.13
N ARG A 64 17.78 16.37 -16.33
CA ARG A 64 18.90 17.18 -16.85
C ARG A 64 19.76 16.41 -17.86
N LEU A 65 19.98 15.12 -17.61
CA LEU A 65 20.74 14.25 -18.51
C LEU A 65 19.98 14.03 -19.83
N ASN A 66 18.66 13.79 -19.75
CA ASN A 66 17.76 13.64 -20.89
C ASN A 66 17.80 14.88 -21.79
N VAL A 67 17.70 16.09 -21.22
CA VAL A 67 17.77 17.33 -22.01
C VAL A 67 19.10 17.46 -22.74
N LYS A 68 20.22 17.12 -22.09
CA LYS A 68 21.55 17.15 -22.73
C LYS A 68 21.68 16.11 -23.85
N TYR A 69 21.16 14.91 -23.60
CA TYR A 69 21.13 13.83 -24.58
C TYR A 69 20.29 14.20 -25.81
N GLU A 70 19.06 14.67 -25.61
CA GLU A 70 18.14 15.07 -26.68
C GLU A 70 18.75 16.19 -27.54
N PHE A 71 19.36 17.20 -26.91
CA PHE A 71 20.07 18.26 -27.62
C PHE A 71 21.27 17.73 -28.44
N TYR A 72 22.03 16.80 -27.88
CA TYR A 72 23.17 16.17 -28.56
C TYR A 72 22.72 15.36 -29.78
N CYS A 73 21.71 14.50 -29.62
CA CYS A 73 21.16 13.69 -30.71
C CYS A 73 20.57 14.57 -31.82
N GLN A 74 19.90 15.67 -31.46
CA GLN A 74 19.40 16.62 -32.44
C GLN A 74 20.53 17.28 -33.26
N ALA A 75 21.65 17.60 -32.62
CA ALA A 75 22.81 18.17 -33.30
C ALA A 75 23.52 17.17 -34.24
N GLN A 76 23.40 15.87 -33.97
CA GLN A 76 24.06 14.79 -34.72
C GLN A 76 23.10 13.97 -35.60
N GLN A 77 21.89 14.49 -35.84
CA GLN A 77 20.81 13.73 -36.47
C GLN A 77 21.18 13.15 -37.85
N ASP A 78 21.94 13.90 -38.65
CA ASP A 78 22.33 13.49 -40.00
C ASP A 78 23.27 12.26 -39.98
N PHE A 79 24.16 12.18 -38.99
CA PHE A 79 25.06 11.03 -38.80
C PHE A 79 24.32 9.82 -38.23
N ILE A 80 23.49 10.05 -37.21
CA ILE A 80 22.72 9.02 -36.53
C ILE A 80 21.77 8.30 -37.49
N VAL A 81 21.05 9.04 -38.35
CA VAL A 81 20.09 8.44 -39.29
C VAL A 81 20.80 7.64 -40.40
N ALA A 82 22.07 7.93 -40.66
CA ALA A 82 22.87 7.25 -41.66
C ALA A 82 23.56 5.97 -41.15
N ASP A 83 23.66 5.78 -39.82
CA ASP A 83 24.32 4.62 -39.20
C ASP A 83 23.37 3.86 -38.25
N ASP A 84 23.06 2.61 -38.62
CA ASP A 84 22.26 1.68 -37.82
C ASP A 84 22.85 1.42 -36.42
N SER A 85 24.19 1.50 -36.26
CA SER A 85 24.87 1.29 -34.98
C SER A 85 24.53 2.41 -33.98
N LEU A 86 24.52 3.66 -34.44
CA LEU A 86 24.15 4.84 -33.65
C LEU A 86 22.65 4.83 -33.33
N MET A 87 21.80 4.42 -34.28
CA MET A 87 20.37 4.21 -34.05
C MET A 87 20.10 3.17 -32.96
N ASN A 88 20.87 2.07 -32.92
CA ASN A 88 20.75 1.07 -31.87
C ASN A 88 21.14 1.62 -30.49
N LEU A 89 22.17 2.46 -30.39
CA LEU A 89 22.53 3.13 -29.12
C LEU A 89 21.44 4.10 -28.66
N MET A 90 20.75 4.77 -29.59
CA MET A 90 19.58 5.57 -29.23
C MET A 90 18.44 4.71 -28.69
N ALA A 91 18.17 3.59 -29.33
CA ALA A 91 17.16 2.65 -28.85
C ALA A 91 17.48 2.12 -27.45
N GLU A 92 18.74 1.75 -27.19
CA GLU A 92 19.21 1.32 -25.87
C GLU A 92 19.00 2.40 -24.79
N TYR A 93 19.34 3.65 -25.10
CA TYR A 93 19.10 4.76 -24.17
C TYR A 93 17.60 4.95 -23.86
N HIS A 94 16.75 4.88 -24.89
CA HIS A 94 15.31 5.00 -24.72
C HIS A 94 14.70 3.84 -23.92
N GLU A 95 15.17 2.62 -24.15
CA GLU A 95 14.76 1.45 -23.38
C GLU A 95 15.17 1.60 -21.91
N LEU A 96 16.41 1.96 -21.65
CA LEU A 96 16.92 2.18 -20.28
C LEU A 96 16.14 3.29 -19.57
N ARG A 97 15.80 4.37 -20.29
CA ARG A 97 14.94 5.44 -19.79
C ARG A 97 13.56 4.91 -19.40
N GLN A 98 12.91 4.15 -20.28
CA GLN A 98 11.59 3.60 -20.01
C GLN A 98 11.61 2.65 -18.80
N GLN A 99 12.61 1.78 -18.71
CA GLN A 99 12.78 0.88 -17.57
C GLN A 99 12.96 1.66 -16.26
N THR A 100 13.82 2.68 -16.27
CA THR A 100 14.09 3.52 -15.10
C THR A 100 12.85 4.31 -14.67
N ASP A 101 12.10 4.90 -15.61
CA ASP A 101 10.85 5.61 -15.33
C ASP A 101 9.80 4.67 -14.71
N ASN A 102 9.73 3.43 -15.19
CA ASN A 102 8.85 2.41 -14.60
C ASN A 102 9.27 2.09 -13.15
N THR A 103 10.57 1.92 -12.89
CA THR A 103 11.09 1.68 -11.53
C THR A 103 10.80 2.86 -10.60
N ILE A 104 10.97 4.11 -11.07
CA ILE A 104 10.63 5.31 -10.29
C ILE A 104 9.14 5.31 -9.94
N ARG A 105 8.26 5.13 -10.92
CA ARG A 105 6.81 5.11 -10.69
C ARG A 105 6.38 4.02 -9.71
N GLN A 106 6.90 2.80 -9.87
CA GLN A 106 6.63 1.71 -8.94
C GLN A 106 7.09 2.05 -7.52
N ARG A 107 8.28 2.63 -7.39
CA ARG A 107 8.81 3.03 -6.08
C ARG A 107 8.01 4.15 -5.44
N GLU A 108 7.57 5.14 -6.23
CA GLU A 108 6.70 6.22 -5.76
C GLU A 108 5.35 5.70 -5.25
N GLN A 109 4.72 4.78 -5.99
CA GLN A 109 3.49 4.12 -5.56
C GLN A 109 3.66 3.42 -4.22
N VAL A 110 4.74 2.65 -4.06
CA VAL A 110 5.06 1.98 -2.80
C VAL A 110 5.22 3.00 -1.66
N LEU A 111 6.02 4.06 -1.85
CA LEU A 111 6.23 5.07 -0.82
C LEU A 111 4.94 5.82 -0.47
N GLN A 112 4.07 6.07 -1.44
CA GLN A 112 2.76 6.68 -1.22
C GLN A 112 1.85 5.76 -0.40
N ALA A 113 1.80 4.46 -0.72
CA ALA A 113 1.05 3.49 0.06
C ALA A 113 1.52 3.44 1.53
N TYR A 114 2.84 3.43 1.76
CA TYR A 114 3.41 3.53 3.11
C TYR A 114 2.94 4.78 3.85
N GLN A 115 2.93 5.93 3.17
CA GLN A 115 2.51 7.20 3.74
C GLN A 115 1.02 7.17 4.10
N THR A 116 0.14 6.73 3.19
CA THR A 116 -1.30 6.62 3.43
C THR A 116 -1.62 5.74 4.63
N ILE A 117 -0.97 4.57 4.73
CA ILE A 117 -1.17 3.65 5.86
C ILE A 117 -0.69 4.28 7.17
N GLN A 118 0.46 4.94 7.15
CA GLN A 118 0.99 5.59 8.35
C GLN A 118 0.07 6.72 8.83
N GLU A 119 -0.47 7.53 7.92
CA GLU A 119 -1.42 8.59 8.24
C GLU A 119 -2.72 8.02 8.83
N ALA A 120 -3.25 6.94 8.24
CA ALA A 120 -4.43 6.25 8.76
C ALA A 120 -4.19 5.62 10.15
N GLU A 121 -3.05 4.96 10.36
CA GLU A 121 -2.66 4.39 11.67
C GLU A 121 -2.57 5.46 12.75
N GLN A 122 -1.92 6.59 12.45
CA GLN A 122 -1.78 7.71 13.39
C GLN A 122 -3.14 8.34 13.70
N LEU A 123 -3.97 8.54 12.66
CA LEU A 123 -5.31 9.07 12.84
C LEU A 123 -6.11 8.16 13.75
N ILE A 124 -6.25 6.87 13.42
CA ILE A 124 -7.04 5.89 14.19
C ILE A 124 -6.53 5.81 15.63
N ALA A 125 -5.22 5.69 15.84
CA ALA A 125 -4.65 5.62 17.19
C ALA A 125 -4.89 6.90 18.02
N SER A 126 -4.99 8.07 17.39
CA SER A 126 -5.25 9.33 18.10
C SER A 126 -6.69 9.45 18.64
N LYS A 127 -7.63 8.65 18.12
CA LYS A 127 -9.07 8.80 18.44
C LYS A 127 -9.52 8.09 19.71
N ASP A 128 -8.71 7.23 20.29
CA ASP A 128 -9.07 6.47 21.51
C ASP A 128 -9.55 7.38 22.65
N SER A 129 -8.81 8.47 22.90
CA SER A 129 -9.15 9.42 23.96
C SER A 129 -10.45 10.19 23.67
N LEU A 130 -10.68 10.56 22.40
CA LEU A 130 -11.87 11.26 21.95
C LEU A 130 -13.11 10.38 22.13
N TYR A 131 -13.06 9.13 21.66
CA TYR A 131 -14.17 8.19 21.79
C TYR A 131 -14.49 7.86 23.25
N SER A 132 -13.47 7.75 24.10
CA SER A 132 -13.69 7.59 25.55
C SER A 132 -14.45 8.78 26.16
N GLN A 133 -14.14 10.00 25.74
CA GLN A 133 -14.85 11.21 26.20
C GLN A 133 -16.27 11.28 25.64
N MET A 134 -16.46 10.98 24.35
CA MET A 134 -17.78 10.99 23.70
C MET A 134 -18.70 9.92 24.31
N GLN A 135 -18.20 8.72 24.61
CA GLN A 135 -18.97 7.70 25.32
C GLN A 135 -19.43 8.16 26.70
N LYS A 136 -18.54 8.77 27.50
CA LYS A 136 -18.91 9.32 28.82
C LYS A 136 -20.00 10.38 28.69
N ARG A 137 -19.87 11.29 27.71
CA ARG A 137 -20.88 12.31 27.42
C ARG A 137 -22.20 11.70 26.97
N ALA A 138 -22.18 10.74 26.05
CA ALA A 138 -23.39 10.05 25.57
C ALA A 138 -24.13 9.36 26.72
N LEU A 139 -23.40 8.72 27.65
CA LEU A 139 -23.98 8.08 28.83
C LEU A 139 -24.62 9.09 29.79
N LEU A 140 -24.01 10.26 29.99
CA LEU A 140 -24.58 11.33 30.83
C LEU A 140 -25.84 11.94 30.18
N LEU A 141 -25.75 12.30 28.90
CA LEU A 141 -26.83 12.97 28.17
C LEU A 141 -28.04 12.06 27.93
N SER A 142 -27.85 10.74 27.93
CA SER A 142 -28.93 9.77 27.80
C SER A 142 -29.70 9.51 29.11
N GLN A 143 -29.29 10.10 30.25
CA GLN A 143 -29.97 9.88 31.54
C GLN A 143 -31.29 10.65 31.67
N THR A 144 -31.47 11.75 30.94
CA THR A 144 -32.68 12.58 31.08
C THR A 144 -33.24 12.96 29.71
N PRO A 145 -34.57 13.12 29.59
CA PRO A 145 -35.20 13.52 28.33
C PRO A 145 -34.88 14.99 27.96
N LYS A 146 -34.52 15.83 28.94
CA LYS A 146 -34.16 17.24 28.73
C LYS A 146 -32.86 17.42 27.94
N THR A 147 -31.97 16.42 27.99
CA THR A 147 -30.67 16.42 27.31
C THR A 147 -30.68 15.72 25.96
N ALA A 148 -31.88 15.32 25.46
CA ALA A 148 -32.01 14.59 24.20
C ALA A 148 -31.48 15.37 22.99
N GLN A 149 -31.72 16.68 22.89
CA GLN A 149 -31.18 17.49 21.78
C GLN A 149 -29.64 17.56 21.81
N GLN A 150 -29.03 17.62 23.00
CA GLN A 150 -27.58 17.61 23.15
C GLN A 150 -26.98 16.24 22.80
N LEU A 151 -27.71 15.16 23.06
CA LEU A 151 -27.33 13.80 22.67
C LEU A 151 -27.33 13.63 21.15
N GLU A 152 -28.37 14.13 20.46
CA GLU A 152 -28.43 14.10 18.99
C GLU A 152 -27.34 14.98 18.35
N ALA A 153 -27.01 16.12 18.94
CA ALA A 153 -25.87 16.93 18.50
C ALA A 153 -24.53 16.16 18.65
N LEU A 154 -24.33 15.47 19.77
CA LEU A 154 -23.13 14.64 20.00
C LEU A 154 -23.04 13.47 19.01
N LYS A 155 -24.16 12.83 18.67
CA LYS A 155 -24.22 11.80 17.63
C LYS A 155 -23.88 12.35 16.25
N GLY A 156 -24.35 13.55 15.92
CA GLY A 156 -23.98 14.23 14.68
C GLY A 156 -22.48 14.53 14.59
N GLU A 157 -21.89 15.04 15.67
CA GLU A 157 -20.44 15.25 15.76
C GLU A 157 -19.65 13.93 15.61
N GLU A 158 -20.12 12.87 16.27
CA GLU A 158 -19.50 11.54 16.19
C GLU A 158 -19.54 10.99 14.76
N GLN A 159 -20.69 11.09 14.09
CA GLN A 159 -20.87 10.61 12.73
C GLN A 159 -19.90 11.27 11.75
N LEU A 160 -19.65 12.58 11.89
CA LEU A 160 -18.68 13.31 11.08
C LEU A 160 -17.25 12.79 11.31
N VAL A 161 -16.89 12.56 12.58
CA VAL A 161 -15.57 12.02 12.95
C VAL A 161 -15.40 10.60 12.42
N PHE A 162 -16.42 9.75 12.55
CA PHE A 162 -16.37 8.37 12.08
C PHE A 162 -16.30 8.27 10.55
N THR A 163 -16.99 9.16 9.84
CA THR A 163 -16.92 9.23 8.36
C THR A 163 -15.49 9.50 7.88
N GLU A 164 -14.74 10.38 8.56
CA GLU A 164 -13.33 10.63 8.24
C GLU A 164 -12.45 9.42 8.55
N ILE A 165 -12.70 8.72 9.67
CA ILE A 165 -11.99 7.48 10.02
C ILE A 165 -12.23 6.40 8.96
N GLU A 166 -13.48 6.22 8.54
CA GLU A 166 -13.86 5.23 7.53
C GLU A 166 -13.24 5.55 6.16
N LYS A 167 -13.26 6.81 5.75
CA LYS A 167 -12.60 7.29 4.53
C LYS A 167 -11.11 6.94 4.53
N GLN A 168 -10.40 7.23 5.61
CA GLN A 168 -8.95 7.02 5.72
C GLN A 168 -8.59 5.54 5.83
N PHE A 169 -9.43 4.75 6.52
CA PHE A 169 -9.29 3.30 6.57
C PHE A 169 -9.48 2.67 5.17
N ASN A 170 -10.49 3.11 4.41
CA ASN A 170 -10.73 2.62 3.06
C ASN A 170 -9.59 3.00 2.11
N ALA A 171 -9.08 4.23 2.17
CA ALA A 171 -7.91 4.65 1.38
C ALA A 171 -6.66 3.81 1.70
N ALA A 172 -6.44 3.48 2.98
CA ALA A 172 -5.35 2.60 3.39
C ALA A 172 -5.55 1.15 2.95
N LYS A 173 -6.80 0.66 2.87
CA LYS A 173 -7.12 -0.68 2.35
C LYS A 173 -6.86 -0.78 0.85
N GLU A 174 -7.30 0.22 0.08
CA GLU A 174 -7.03 0.31 -1.36
C GLU A 174 -5.53 0.36 -1.66
N ALA A 175 -4.77 1.16 -0.91
CA ALA A 175 -3.32 1.30 -1.07
C ALA A 175 -2.53 -0.01 -0.84
N ILE A 176 -3.13 -1.04 -0.24
CA ILE A 176 -2.46 -2.31 0.07
C ILE A 176 -2.65 -3.34 -1.03
N GLU A 177 -3.66 -3.20 -1.89
CA GLU A 177 -3.84 -4.08 -3.06
C GLU A 177 -2.56 -4.09 -3.93
N ASP A 178 -1.86 -2.96 -3.99
CA ASP A 178 -0.63 -2.79 -4.74
C ASP A 178 0.65 -3.16 -3.95
N VAL A 179 0.57 -3.34 -2.63
CA VAL A 179 1.74 -3.57 -1.75
C VAL A 179 1.44 -4.65 -0.69
N PRO A 180 1.49 -5.95 -1.06
CA PRO A 180 1.12 -7.05 -0.17
C PRO A 180 2.01 -7.16 1.08
N LEU A 181 3.22 -6.59 1.05
CA LEU A 181 4.13 -6.54 2.20
C LEU A 181 3.50 -5.84 3.43
N LEU A 182 2.46 -5.03 3.23
CA LEU A 182 1.83 -4.20 4.27
C LEU A 182 0.58 -4.82 4.89
N GLU A 183 0.20 -6.03 4.47
CA GLU A 183 -1.00 -6.73 4.96
C GLU A 183 -1.03 -6.90 6.49
N ASN A 184 0.12 -7.18 7.12
CA ASN A 184 0.18 -7.32 8.58
C ASN A 184 -0.10 -6.02 9.32
N ARG A 185 0.29 -4.87 8.75
CA ARG A 185 -0.01 -3.55 9.31
C ARG A 185 -1.50 -3.24 9.18
N LEU A 186 -2.12 -3.60 8.06
CA LEU A 186 -3.57 -3.49 7.88
C LEU A 186 -4.33 -4.24 8.96
N LYS A 187 -3.96 -5.50 9.25
CA LYS A 187 -4.65 -6.32 10.26
C LYS A 187 -4.62 -5.68 11.65
N ALA A 188 -3.48 -5.09 12.03
CA ALA A 188 -3.36 -4.36 13.29
C ALA A 188 -4.23 -3.10 13.30
N MET A 189 -4.26 -2.35 12.19
CA MET A 189 -5.12 -1.17 12.03
C MET A 189 -6.61 -1.52 12.01
N GLU A 190 -7.00 -2.60 11.33
CA GLU A 190 -8.37 -3.12 11.25
C GLU A 190 -8.91 -3.49 12.63
N THR A 191 -8.07 -4.08 13.49
CA THR A 191 -8.44 -4.37 14.87
C THR A 191 -8.85 -3.09 15.61
N LYS A 192 -8.03 -2.03 15.51
CA LYS A 192 -8.36 -0.73 16.11
C LYS A 192 -9.57 -0.06 15.48
N TYR A 193 -9.71 -0.16 14.16
CA TYR A 193 -10.89 0.34 13.46
C TYR A 193 -12.17 -0.34 13.96
N ILE A 194 -12.16 -1.65 14.17
CA ILE A 194 -13.30 -2.40 14.72
C ILE A 194 -13.61 -1.95 16.16
N GLU A 195 -12.59 -1.71 17.00
CA GLU A 195 -12.78 -1.16 18.35
C GLU A 195 -13.48 0.20 18.31
N LEU A 196 -13.01 1.11 17.45
CA LEU A 196 -13.63 2.42 17.26
C LEU A 196 -15.04 2.32 16.67
N LYS A 197 -15.28 1.40 15.73
CA LYS A 197 -16.61 1.14 15.17
C LYS A 197 -17.57 0.64 16.24
N ASN A 198 -17.15 -0.28 17.11
CA ASN A 198 -17.96 -0.72 18.23
C ASN A 198 -18.23 0.42 19.23
N ALA A 199 -17.26 1.31 19.42
CA ALA A 199 -17.42 2.50 20.25
C ALA A 199 -18.40 3.50 19.65
N SER A 200 -18.33 3.72 18.33
CA SER A 200 -19.24 4.52 17.52
C SER A 200 -20.67 4.01 17.64
N THR A 201 -20.89 2.71 17.39
CA THR A 201 -22.20 2.07 17.54
C THR A 201 -22.81 2.31 18.93
N ARG A 202 -22.02 2.18 20.01
CA ARG A 202 -22.50 2.45 21.37
C ARG A 202 -22.94 3.90 21.59
N ILE A 203 -22.28 4.87 20.95
CA ILE A 203 -22.65 6.29 21.03
C ILE A 203 -23.92 6.54 20.21
N GLN A 204 -24.03 5.96 19.01
CA GLN A 204 -25.19 6.11 18.14
C GLN A 204 -26.45 5.44 18.71
N GLU A 205 -26.31 4.28 19.33
CA GLU A 205 -27.38 3.57 20.02
C GLU A 205 -27.74 4.19 21.38
N ALA A 206 -26.96 5.16 21.87
CA ALA A 206 -27.26 5.84 23.11
C ALA A 206 -28.58 6.61 22.95
N ASN A 207 -29.63 6.10 23.58
CA ASN A 207 -30.94 6.70 23.62
C ASN A 207 -31.37 6.90 25.07
N TYR A 208 -32.29 7.85 25.28
CA TYR A 208 -32.94 7.98 26.58
C TYR A 208 -33.62 6.66 26.93
N THR A 209 -33.15 6.04 28.01
CA THR A 209 -33.68 4.78 28.55
C THR A 209 -34.03 5.02 30.01
N PRO A 210 -35.28 4.76 30.43
CA PRO A 210 -35.68 4.85 31.84
C PRO A 210 -34.74 4.03 32.72
N PHE A 211 -34.41 4.54 33.91
CA PHE A 211 -33.45 3.93 34.84
C PHE A 211 -33.73 2.44 35.13
N LEU A 212 -35.00 2.05 35.27
CA LEU A 212 -35.41 0.66 35.50
C LEU A 212 -35.13 -0.26 34.30
N GLN A 213 -35.27 0.25 33.06
CA GLN A 213 -34.93 -0.50 31.86
C GLN A 213 -33.41 -0.69 31.72
N ARG A 214 -32.61 0.31 32.09
CA ARG A 214 -31.14 0.17 32.13
C ARG A 214 -30.66 -0.92 33.08
N ILE A 215 -31.24 -1.00 34.29
CA ILE A 215 -30.89 -2.05 35.25
C ILE A 215 -31.26 -3.42 34.69
N LYS A 216 -32.44 -3.55 34.07
CA LYS A 216 -32.88 -4.79 33.43
C LYS A 216 -31.93 -5.23 32.32
N ASP A 217 -31.54 -4.32 31.42
CA ASP A 217 -30.63 -4.62 30.31
C ASP A 217 -29.21 -4.95 30.81
N TYR A 218 -28.73 -4.25 31.84
CA TYR A 218 -27.45 -4.55 32.48
C TYR A 218 -27.44 -5.96 33.11
N LEU A 219 -28.50 -6.32 33.84
CA LEU A 219 -28.66 -7.66 34.42
C LEU A 219 -28.76 -8.75 33.34
N LEU A 220 -29.48 -8.50 32.24
CA LEU A 220 -29.57 -9.39 31.09
C LEU A 220 -28.20 -9.58 30.41
N SER A 221 -27.40 -8.51 30.28
CA SER A 221 -26.07 -8.59 29.71
C SER A 221 -25.11 -9.43 30.58
N ILE A 222 -25.18 -9.29 31.91
CA ILE A 222 -24.40 -10.11 32.85
C ILE A 222 -24.84 -11.59 32.77
N ALA A 223 -26.14 -11.84 32.68
CA ALA A 223 -26.67 -13.19 32.51
C ALA A 223 -26.19 -13.84 31.20
N ALA A 224 -26.12 -13.08 30.11
CA ALA A 224 -25.61 -13.56 28.83
C ALA A 224 -24.12 -13.94 28.88
N VAL A 225 -23.29 -13.13 29.55
CA VAL A 225 -21.86 -13.45 29.78
C VAL A 225 -21.71 -14.73 30.61
N GLY A 226 -22.56 -14.92 31.63
CA GLY A 226 -22.60 -16.15 32.42
C GLY A 226 -22.92 -17.39 31.58
N PHE A 227 -23.87 -17.28 30.64
CA PHE A 227 -24.21 -18.35 29.70
C PHE A 227 -23.04 -18.72 28.78
N ILE A 228 -22.34 -17.73 28.23
CA ILE A 228 -21.19 -17.94 27.36
C ILE A 228 -20.05 -18.64 28.12
N LEU A 229 -19.75 -18.21 29.35
CA LEU A 229 -18.74 -18.84 30.21
C LEU A 229 -19.10 -20.29 30.55
N MET A 230 -20.38 -20.57 30.82
CA MET A 230 -20.86 -21.93 31.08
C MET A 230 -20.66 -22.85 29.85
N VAL A 231 -20.95 -22.35 28.65
CA VAL A 231 -20.74 -23.10 27.39
C VAL A 231 -19.26 -23.36 27.13
N ILE A 232 -18.39 -22.36 27.32
CA ILE A 232 -16.94 -22.53 27.17
C ILE A 232 -16.42 -23.58 28.16
N ASN A 233 -16.86 -23.54 29.41
CA ASN A 233 -16.45 -24.49 30.43
C ASN A 233 -16.96 -25.92 30.12
N MET A 234 -18.18 -26.05 29.57
CA MET A 234 -18.72 -27.32 29.09
C MET A 234 -17.93 -27.89 27.90
N ILE A 235 -17.46 -27.04 26.98
CA ILE A 235 -16.61 -27.48 25.87
C ILE A 235 -15.23 -27.91 26.38
N HIS A 236 -14.62 -27.15 27.30
CA HIS A 236 -13.32 -27.47 27.87
C HIS A 236 -13.34 -28.82 28.62
N THR A 237 -14.36 -29.03 29.44
CA THR A 237 -14.57 -30.30 30.17
C THR A 237 -14.79 -31.48 29.23
N LYS A 238 -15.54 -31.32 28.13
CA LYS A 238 -15.68 -32.38 27.11
C LYS A 238 -14.35 -32.68 26.41
N ILE A 239 -13.55 -31.67 26.08
CA ILE A 239 -12.23 -31.86 25.46
C ILE A 239 -11.28 -32.60 26.41
N GLN A 240 -11.28 -32.24 27.70
CA GLN A 240 -10.50 -32.94 28.72
C GLN A 240 -10.95 -34.41 28.87
N ALA A 241 -12.25 -34.68 28.90
CA ALA A 241 -12.80 -36.04 28.95
C ALA A 241 -12.40 -36.86 27.71
N PHE A 242 -12.42 -36.25 26.52
CA PHE A 242 -11.94 -36.90 25.29
C PHE A 242 -10.44 -37.20 25.31
N ARG A 243 -9.61 -36.31 25.88
CA ARG A 243 -8.17 -36.54 26.05
C ARG A 243 -7.90 -37.69 27.02
N GLN A 244 -8.59 -37.71 28.16
CA GLN A 244 -8.50 -38.79 29.15
C GLN A 244 -8.98 -40.14 28.56
N MET A 245 -10.07 -40.17 27.81
CA MET A 245 -10.52 -41.37 27.09
C MET A 245 -9.53 -41.84 26.02
N ARG A 246 -8.84 -40.92 25.34
CA ARG A 246 -7.84 -41.27 24.34
C ARG A 246 -6.56 -41.82 24.98
N GLU A 247 -6.17 -41.31 26.13
CA GLU A 247 -5.05 -41.81 26.92
C GLU A 247 -5.35 -43.18 27.52
N SER A 248 -6.56 -43.38 28.08
CA SER A 248 -6.98 -44.69 28.58
C SER A 248 -7.12 -45.73 27.47
N ALA A 249 -7.64 -45.35 26.29
CA ALA A 249 -7.69 -46.22 25.12
C ALA A 249 -6.29 -46.58 24.59
N ARG A 250 -5.32 -45.66 24.67
CA ARG A 250 -3.91 -45.94 24.33
C ARG A 250 -3.28 -46.91 25.32
N GLN A 251 -3.46 -46.69 26.63
CA GLN A 251 -3.00 -47.62 27.67
C GLN A 251 -3.63 -49.01 27.53
N MET A 252 -4.93 -49.08 27.22
CA MET A 252 -5.63 -50.34 26.97
C MET A 252 -5.11 -51.05 25.70
N LYS A 253 -4.80 -50.30 24.64
CA LYS A 253 -4.18 -50.85 23.42
C LYS A 253 -2.75 -51.33 23.66
N GLU A 254 -1.98 -50.69 24.53
CA GLU A 254 -0.65 -51.13 24.93
C GLU A 254 -0.69 -52.38 25.82
N MET A 255 -1.66 -52.48 26.74
CA MET A 255 -1.90 -53.71 27.52
C MET A 255 -2.32 -54.88 26.63
N MET A 256 -3.18 -54.65 25.64
CA MET A 256 -3.57 -55.66 24.64
C MET A 256 -2.41 -56.07 23.72
N ARG A 257 -1.52 -55.14 23.36
CA ARG A 257 -0.31 -55.44 22.56
C ARG A 257 0.71 -56.25 23.35
N LYS A 258 0.88 -55.99 24.65
CA LYS A 258 1.75 -56.80 25.51
C LYS A 258 1.19 -58.20 25.72
N ALA A 259 -0.14 -58.35 25.85
CA ALA A 259 -0.79 -59.66 25.96
C ALA A 259 -0.67 -60.52 24.68
N ASN A 260 -0.58 -59.91 23.49
CA ASN A 260 -0.43 -60.63 22.22
C ASN A 260 1.02 -61.01 21.86
N ASN A 261 2.03 -60.55 22.61
CA ASN A 261 3.43 -60.89 22.37
C ASN A 261 3.95 -62.03 23.27
N ASP A 262 3.06 -62.65 24.08
CA ASP A 262 3.36 -63.75 25.00
C ASP A 262 2.82 -65.11 24.52
N TYR A 263 2.56 -65.27 23.22
CA TYR A 263 2.36 -66.59 22.62
C TYR A 263 3.72 -67.15 22.17
N PRO A 264 4.18 -68.32 22.67
CA PRO A 264 5.39 -68.95 22.18
C PRO A 264 5.19 -69.35 20.71
N GLN A 265 6.12 -68.96 19.84
CA GLN A 265 6.23 -69.56 18.51
C GLN A 265 6.58 -71.03 18.70
N ILE A 266 5.73 -71.91 18.17
CA ILE A 266 5.99 -73.35 18.01
C ILE A 266 6.62 -73.56 16.64
#